data_AF-A0A293MDC8-F1
#
_entry.id   AF-A0A293MDC8-F1
#
_cell.length_a   1.000
_cell.length_b   1.000
_cell.length_c   1.000
_cell.angle_alpha   90.00
_cell.angle_beta   90.00
_cell.angle_gamma   90.00
#
_symmetry.space_group_name_H-M   'P 1'
#
loop_
_entity.id
_entity.type
_entity.pdbx_description
1 polymer ?
#
loop_
_entity_poly.entity_id
_entity_poly.type
_entity_poly.pdbx_seq_one_letter_code
_entity_poly.pdbx_strand_id
1 'polypeptide(L)'
;MATMNQGIGGCDTTTSYIQQSSDRLKLLYPNVNEDETPLPRSWSPKDKYSYIGLSQNNLRVHYKGVGKNHKDAASVRATHPIPAACGLYYFEVKIVSKGRDGYMGVGLSAQGVNMNRLPGWDKHSYGYHGDDGHSFCSSGTGQPYGPTFTTGDVIGCGVNLIDNVCFYTKNGHNLGIAFTDLPPNLYPTVGLQTPGEVVDANFGQSPFVFDIEDMMKELRMRTRTTIERFPVNDRQGEWQTTLHRIVQTYLVHHGYCATAEAFARSTGQSFEEDLSSIKNRQRIQKLVLCGRMGEAIETTQQLYPGLLEGNPNLLFLLRSRQFVEMVNGTDSEVRAPRRSPGASPHLLGGASPRPLPGNSPLPTNELNGNRSDDVNEDGDLDMMVESGLEVRTVANGLDALDGGCRQHNGHLRGPADCGGDVEMDVDPPKRQLCGGSQAAMERMLQFGRELHAMSVQLKHEYGTNKVNKKMIQDAFSLLAYADPWNSPMGYQLDPVQREPVCAALNSAILESQKLPRRPPLELAVAHSRELLKLMSKAGLGSCAFANNDSLLQ
;
A
#
# COMPACT_ATOMS: atom_id res chain seq x y z
N MET A 1 60.69 32.21 -27.86
CA MET A 1 59.94 31.22 -28.66
C MET A 1 58.53 31.17 -28.12
N ALA A 2 57.57 31.52 -28.96
CA ALA A 2 56.16 31.56 -28.66
C ALA A 2 55.54 30.16 -28.75
N THR A 3 54.56 29.86 -27.90
CA THR A 3 53.71 28.68 -28.03
C THR A 3 52.25 29.12 -28.11
N MET A 4 51.73 29.09 -29.33
CA MET A 4 50.32 28.88 -29.70
C MET A 4 50.18 27.38 -30.07
N ASN A 5 49.05 26.67 -30.07
CA ASN A 5 47.70 26.74 -29.51
C ASN A 5 47.00 25.43 -29.98
N GLN A 6 45.85 25.08 -29.36
CA GLN A 6 44.79 24.15 -29.79
C GLN A 6 45.03 22.64 -29.56
N GLY A 7 44.12 21.85 -29.00
CA GLY A 7 42.79 22.11 -28.45
C GLY A 7 42.14 20.78 -28.06
N ILE A 8 41.47 20.70 -26.91
CA ILE A 8 40.57 19.58 -26.55
C ILE A 8 39.39 20.17 -25.78
N GLY A 9 38.18 19.98 -26.32
CA GLY A 9 36.91 20.26 -25.67
C GLY A 9 36.21 18.97 -25.22
N GLY A 10 35.79 18.97 -23.95
CA GLY A 10 34.51 18.44 -23.43
C GLY A 10 34.11 16.98 -23.64
N CYS A 11 34.09 16.21 -22.54
CA CYS A 11 33.04 15.24 -22.26
C CYS A 11 32.89 15.05 -20.75
N ASP A 12 31.72 15.41 -20.23
CA ASP A 12 31.27 15.27 -18.85
C ASP A 12 31.31 13.83 -18.36
N THR A 13 31.93 13.62 -17.19
CA THR A 13 31.77 12.40 -16.38
C THR A 13 31.53 12.79 -14.92
N THR A 14 30.35 13.32 -14.65
CA THR A 14 29.76 13.32 -13.31
C THR A 14 28.76 12.18 -13.23
N THR A 15 29.28 10.97 -13.14
CA THR A 15 28.51 9.79 -12.75
C THR A 15 28.00 10.00 -11.32
N SER A 16 26.68 9.95 -11.21
CA SER A 16 25.86 10.06 -10.02
C SER A 16 26.30 9.13 -8.89
N TYR A 17 26.94 9.69 -7.87
CA TYR A 17 26.93 9.11 -6.51
C TYR A 17 25.78 9.75 -5.72
N ILE A 18 24.54 9.40 -6.08
CA ILE A 18 23.43 9.53 -5.13
C ILE A 18 23.57 8.32 -4.21
N GLN A 19 24.35 8.48 -3.16
CA GLN A 19 24.26 7.62 -2.00
C GLN A 19 22.84 7.80 -1.46
N GLN A 20 21.97 6.80 -1.66
CA GLN A 20 20.69 6.72 -0.96
C GLN A 20 21.01 6.74 0.54
N SER A 21 21.00 7.92 1.15
CA SER A 21 20.97 8.06 2.59
C SER A 21 19.65 7.44 3.03
N SER A 22 19.70 6.20 3.52
CA SER A 22 18.53 5.54 4.11
C SER A 22 17.89 6.50 5.11
N ASP A 23 16.61 6.80 4.93
CA ASP A 23 15.87 7.68 5.82
C ASP A 23 15.83 7.03 7.21
N ARG A 24 16.73 7.45 8.12
CA ARG A 24 16.91 6.86 9.45
C ARG A 24 15.61 6.80 10.24
N LEU A 25 14.70 7.75 10.00
CA LEU A 25 13.36 7.75 10.61
C LEU A 25 12.51 6.54 10.19
N LYS A 26 12.61 6.07 8.94
CA LYS A 26 11.94 4.85 8.49
C LYS A 26 12.51 3.58 9.13
N LEU A 27 13.80 3.60 9.49
CA LEU A 27 14.42 2.48 10.21
C LEU A 27 13.97 2.43 11.68
N LEU A 28 13.87 3.59 12.33
CA LEU A 28 13.43 3.70 13.72
C LEU A 28 11.92 3.43 13.84
N TYR A 29 11.12 3.94 12.90
CA TYR A 29 9.66 3.94 12.96
C TYR A 29 9.03 3.30 11.71
N PRO A 30 9.30 2.01 11.42
CA PRO A 30 8.90 1.37 10.16
C PRO A 30 7.38 1.23 9.96
N ASN A 31 6.60 1.32 11.04
CA ASN A 31 5.15 1.16 11.03
C ASN A 31 4.38 2.50 10.97
N VAL A 32 5.09 3.64 10.90
CA VAL A 32 4.46 4.95 10.76
C VAL A 32 4.13 5.20 9.29
N ASN A 33 2.86 5.45 8.99
CA ASN A 33 2.44 5.97 7.69
C ASN A 33 2.57 7.50 7.68
N GLU A 34 3.68 8.03 7.14
CA GLU A 34 3.92 9.48 7.11
C GLU A 34 2.96 10.25 6.19
N ASP A 35 2.22 9.58 5.29
CA ASP A 35 1.16 10.23 4.50
C ASP A 35 -0.08 10.54 5.35
N GLU A 36 -0.34 9.76 6.40
CA GLU A 36 -1.46 9.96 7.34
C GLU A 36 -1.02 10.74 8.58
N THR A 37 0.13 10.35 9.17
CA THR A 37 0.66 10.92 10.40
C THR A 37 2.15 11.23 10.22
N PRO A 38 2.50 12.40 9.64
CA PRO A 38 3.88 12.76 9.38
C PRO A 38 4.71 12.87 10.66
N LEU A 39 5.98 12.45 10.61
CA LEU A 39 6.88 12.56 11.76
C LEU A 39 7.34 14.01 12.00
N PRO A 40 7.70 14.38 13.24
CA PRO A 40 8.34 15.66 13.52
C PRO A 40 9.76 15.64 12.94
N ARG A 41 10.05 16.52 11.98
CA ARG A 41 11.36 16.61 11.31
C ARG A 41 12.07 17.94 11.52
N SER A 42 11.40 18.96 12.06
CA SER A 42 11.99 20.25 12.41
C SER A 42 11.09 21.04 13.36
N TRP A 43 11.60 22.15 13.87
CA TRP A 43 10.81 23.12 14.63
C TRP A 43 9.84 23.89 13.72
N SER A 44 8.63 24.17 14.21
CA SER A 44 7.63 24.88 13.44
C SER A 44 7.97 26.37 13.32
N PRO A 45 8.09 26.95 12.11
CA PRO A 45 8.26 28.39 11.95
C PRO A 45 7.00 29.18 12.32
N LYS A 46 5.84 28.51 12.34
CA LYS A 46 4.53 29.09 12.65
C LYS A 46 4.16 28.92 14.12
N ASP A 47 4.45 27.75 14.70
CA ASP A 47 3.99 27.37 16.03
C ASP A 47 5.08 27.59 17.09
N LYS A 48 5.36 28.86 17.33
CA LYS A 48 6.39 29.34 18.25
C LYS A 48 6.05 30.72 18.79
N TYR A 49 6.61 31.08 19.92
CA TYR A 49 6.52 32.45 20.41
C TYR A 49 7.43 33.42 19.62
N SER A 50 7.13 34.71 19.70
CA SER A 50 7.81 35.74 18.91
C SER A 50 9.30 35.90 19.26
N TYR A 51 9.70 35.58 20.49
CA TYR A 51 11.08 35.63 20.97
C TYR A 51 11.93 34.42 20.58
N ILE A 52 11.38 33.44 19.86
CA ILE A 52 12.14 32.36 19.25
C ILE A 52 12.55 32.73 17.83
N GLY A 53 13.84 32.63 17.54
CA GLY A 53 14.37 32.58 16.18
C GLY A 53 14.79 31.15 15.81
N LEU A 54 14.65 30.82 14.53
CA LEU A 54 15.03 29.52 13.97
C LEU A 54 16.11 29.70 12.90
N SER A 55 17.03 28.75 12.80
CA SER A 55 18.03 28.66 11.73
C SER A 55 18.42 27.20 11.48
N GLN A 56 19.38 26.95 10.57
CA GLN A 56 19.85 25.60 10.24
C GLN A 56 18.71 24.65 9.85
N ASN A 57 17.95 25.02 8.80
CA ASN A 57 16.77 24.27 8.34
C ASN A 57 15.72 24.04 9.45
N ASN A 58 15.53 25.06 10.30
CA ASN A 58 14.64 25.02 11.47
C ASN A 58 14.99 23.95 12.51
N LEU A 59 16.26 23.55 12.62
CA LEU A 59 16.73 22.66 13.68
C LEU A 59 17.39 23.40 14.84
N ARG A 60 17.95 24.59 14.57
CA ARG A 60 18.54 25.46 15.59
C ARG A 60 17.52 26.45 16.11
N VAL A 61 17.40 26.52 17.43
CA VAL A 61 16.56 27.47 18.17
C VAL A 61 17.47 28.45 18.90
N HIS A 62 17.19 29.75 18.80
CA HIS A 62 17.89 30.78 19.56
C HIS A 62 16.92 31.79 20.16
N TYR A 63 17.22 32.22 21.39
CA TYR A 63 16.44 33.23 22.08
C TYR A 63 16.81 34.64 21.60
N LYS A 64 15.79 35.44 21.26
CA LYS A 64 15.95 36.84 20.80
C LYS A 64 15.09 37.84 21.57
N GLY A 65 14.52 37.43 22.71
CA GLY A 65 13.81 38.32 23.63
C GLY A 65 14.77 39.07 24.57
N VAL A 66 14.20 39.84 25.50
CA VAL A 66 15.00 40.62 26.47
C VAL A 66 15.42 39.76 27.68
N GLY A 67 14.57 38.81 28.08
CA GLY A 67 14.85 37.86 29.17
C GLY A 67 15.08 38.53 30.53
N LYS A 68 14.21 39.45 30.96
CA LYS A 68 14.30 40.10 32.28
C LYS A 68 13.72 39.23 33.39
N ASN A 69 12.63 38.50 33.11
CA ASN A 69 11.97 37.64 34.08
C ASN A 69 11.22 36.50 33.38
N HIS A 70 10.56 35.64 34.17
CA HIS A 70 9.83 34.46 33.68
C HIS A 70 8.71 34.76 32.68
N LYS A 71 8.23 36.01 32.56
CA LYS A 71 7.21 36.40 31.57
C LYS A 71 7.78 36.54 30.16
N ASP A 72 9.11 36.54 30.04
CA ASP A 72 9.83 36.59 28.77
C ASP A 72 10.23 35.20 28.25
N ALA A 73 9.75 34.14 28.90
CA ALA A 73 9.94 32.75 28.46
C ALA A 73 9.28 32.50 27.10
N ALA A 74 9.92 31.74 26.23
CA ALA A 74 9.46 31.54 24.86
C ALA A 74 9.73 30.11 24.41
N SER A 75 8.72 29.45 23.86
CA SER A 75 8.78 28.08 23.38
C SER A 75 8.48 27.95 21.89
N VAL A 76 8.86 26.80 21.34
CA VAL A 76 8.52 26.34 19.99
C VAL A 76 8.17 24.86 20.02
N ARG A 77 7.10 24.49 19.31
CA ARG A 77 6.74 23.09 19.02
C ARG A 77 7.35 22.63 17.70
N ALA A 78 7.53 21.32 17.56
CA ALA A 78 7.85 20.71 16.26
C ALA A 78 6.70 20.88 15.25
N THR A 79 6.95 20.56 13.98
CA THR A 79 5.93 20.69 12.91
C THR A 79 4.73 19.76 13.08
N HIS A 80 4.92 18.58 13.68
CA HIS A 80 3.90 17.54 13.83
C HIS A 80 3.92 16.95 15.24
N PRO A 81 2.78 16.40 15.71
CA PRO A 81 2.74 15.63 16.94
C PRO A 81 3.43 14.28 16.72
N ILE A 82 3.77 13.60 17.81
CA ILE A 82 4.35 12.26 17.78
C ILE A 82 3.25 11.24 17.41
N PRO A 83 3.39 10.50 16.29
CA PRO A 83 2.43 9.44 15.93
C PRO A 83 2.48 8.26 16.91
N ALA A 84 1.31 7.73 17.28
CA ALA A 84 1.21 6.55 18.15
C ALA A 84 1.96 5.33 17.59
N ALA A 85 1.94 5.16 16.27
CA ALA A 85 2.68 4.10 15.56
C ALA A 85 4.22 4.17 15.69
N CYS A 86 4.78 5.18 16.36
CA CYS A 86 6.19 5.13 16.75
C CYS A 86 6.45 4.06 17.82
N GLY A 87 5.49 3.83 18.72
CA GLY A 87 5.62 2.95 19.89
C GLY A 87 6.56 3.51 20.97
N LEU A 88 7.81 3.78 20.60
CA LEU A 88 8.78 4.52 21.39
C LEU A 88 9.37 5.60 20.49
N TYR A 89 9.02 6.87 20.72
CA TYR A 89 9.60 8.00 20.01
C TYR A 89 10.77 8.62 20.78
N TYR A 90 11.79 9.12 20.09
CA TYR A 90 12.95 9.73 20.71
C TYR A 90 13.52 10.88 19.87
N PHE A 91 13.92 11.96 20.55
CA PHE A 91 14.68 13.07 19.97
C PHE A 91 15.71 13.60 20.96
N GLU A 92 16.76 14.23 20.46
CA GLU A 92 17.81 14.86 21.26
C GLU A 92 17.90 16.36 21.01
N VAL A 93 18.28 17.10 22.05
CA VAL A 93 18.54 18.53 22.02
C VAL A 93 19.94 18.78 22.55
N LYS A 94 20.81 19.31 21.69
CA LYS A 94 22.16 19.72 22.06
C LYS A 94 22.15 21.17 22.52
N ILE A 95 22.69 21.43 23.70
CA ILE A 95 22.84 22.78 24.23
C ILE A 95 24.08 23.42 23.59
N VAL A 96 23.86 24.27 22.59
CA VAL A 96 24.93 24.97 21.88
C VAL A 96 25.51 26.08 22.75
N SER A 97 24.66 26.77 23.49
CA SER A 97 25.05 27.82 24.44
C SER A 97 23.96 27.96 25.50
N LYS A 98 24.34 27.97 26.77
CA LYS A 98 23.44 28.27 27.89
C LYS A 98 23.02 29.74 27.97
N GLY A 99 23.63 30.62 27.16
CA GLY A 99 23.41 32.06 27.27
C GLY A 99 23.79 32.60 28.65
N ARG A 100 22.98 33.52 29.16
CA ARG A 100 23.23 34.20 30.43
C ARG A 100 23.00 33.26 31.62
N ASP A 101 21.78 32.76 31.77
CA ASP A 101 21.36 32.03 32.97
C ASP A 101 21.10 30.53 32.70
N GLY A 102 20.78 30.14 31.47
CA GLY A 102 20.51 28.75 31.10
C GLY A 102 19.13 28.25 31.50
N TYR A 103 18.13 29.14 31.52
CA TYR A 103 16.72 28.82 31.79
C TYR A 103 16.07 28.17 30.56
N MET A 104 16.51 26.94 30.29
CA MET A 104 16.15 26.16 29.11
C MET A 104 15.32 24.95 29.53
N GLY A 105 14.15 24.76 28.91
CA GLY A 105 13.31 23.58 29.11
C GLY A 105 13.25 22.72 27.85
N VAL A 106 13.43 21.41 28.01
CA VAL A 106 13.23 20.41 26.95
C VAL A 106 12.06 19.52 27.33
N GLY A 107 11.15 19.23 26.41
CA GLY A 107 10.07 18.28 26.69
C GLY A 107 8.97 18.26 25.64
N LEU A 108 7.72 18.26 26.10
CA LEU A 108 6.53 17.96 25.32
C LEU A 108 5.41 18.96 25.60
N SER A 109 4.57 19.26 24.61
CA SER A 109 3.32 19.99 24.86
C SER A 109 2.24 19.64 23.84
N ALA A 110 0.98 19.68 24.28
CA ALA A 110 -0.16 19.54 23.38
C ALA A 110 -0.30 20.74 22.44
N GLN A 111 -1.08 20.57 21.37
CA GLN A 111 -1.44 21.64 20.46
C GLN A 111 -2.15 22.77 21.20
N GLY A 112 -1.84 24.03 20.86
CA GLY A 112 -2.53 25.20 21.42
C GLY A 112 -2.09 25.61 22.83
N VAL A 113 -1.24 24.84 23.51
CA VAL A 113 -0.59 25.28 24.76
C VAL A 113 0.14 26.61 24.51
N ASN A 114 0.10 27.52 25.48
CA ASN A 114 0.70 28.84 25.39
C ASN A 114 2.23 28.76 25.22
N MET A 115 2.75 29.36 24.17
CA MET A 115 4.19 29.35 23.87
C MET A 115 4.98 30.45 24.57
N ASN A 116 4.35 31.39 25.29
CA ASN A 116 5.04 32.37 26.14
C ASN A 116 5.38 31.81 27.54
N ARG A 117 5.84 30.56 27.58
CA ARG A 117 6.05 29.73 28.77
C ARG A 117 7.16 28.74 28.48
N LEU A 118 7.86 28.25 29.50
CA LEU A 118 8.71 27.07 29.35
C LEU A 118 7.87 25.78 29.38
N PRO A 119 8.32 24.68 28.72
CA PRO A 119 7.64 23.39 28.76
C PRO A 119 7.42 22.93 30.20
N GLY A 120 6.23 22.39 30.49
CA GLY A 120 5.87 21.91 31.83
C GLY A 120 5.06 22.87 32.69
N TRP A 121 5.14 24.19 32.47
CA TRP A 121 4.50 25.18 33.36
C TRP A 121 2.97 25.27 33.27
N ASP A 122 2.41 24.90 32.12
CA ASP A 122 0.98 24.98 31.83
C ASP A 122 0.39 23.59 31.64
N LYS A 123 -0.94 23.46 31.79
CA LYS A 123 -1.65 22.19 31.58
C LYS A 123 -1.34 21.59 30.20
N HIS A 124 -1.18 20.26 30.15
CA HIS A 124 -0.81 19.51 28.96
C HIS A 124 0.57 19.88 28.38
N SER A 125 1.46 20.35 29.25
CA SER A 125 2.86 20.63 28.97
C SER A 125 3.74 19.90 29.98
N TYR A 126 4.89 19.42 29.52
CA TYR A 126 5.80 18.57 30.28
C TYR A 126 7.24 18.97 29.96
N GLY A 127 8.10 19.19 30.96
CA GLY A 127 9.44 19.70 30.70
C GLY A 127 10.48 19.35 31.75
N TYR A 128 11.74 19.24 31.33
CA TYR A 128 12.93 19.09 32.17
C TYR A 128 13.83 20.31 31.96
N HIS A 129 14.17 20.99 33.06
CA HIS A 129 14.79 22.33 33.03
C HIS A 129 16.27 22.27 33.43
N GLY A 130 17.09 23.07 32.75
CA GLY A 130 18.54 22.97 32.80
C GLY A 130 19.20 23.61 34.02
N ASP A 131 18.59 24.67 34.55
CA ASP A 131 19.13 25.46 35.65
C ASP A 131 18.99 24.79 37.02
N ASP A 132 17.91 24.03 37.23
CA ASP A 132 17.59 23.40 38.51
C ASP A 132 17.56 21.86 38.42
N GLY A 133 17.54 21.27 37.21
CA GLY A 133 17.42 19.84 37.01
C GLY A 133 16.03 19.26 37.34
N HIS A 134 15.02 20.11 37.50
CA HIS A 134 13.68 19.69 37.90
C HIS A 134 12.82 19.28 36.71
N SER A 135 11.85 18.39 36.96
CA SER A 135 10.77 18.07 36.03
C SER A 135 9.51 18.87 36.37
N PHE A 136 8.82 19.35 35.33
CA PHE A 136 7.63 20.17 35.43
C PHE A 136 6.51 19.46 34.68
N CYS A 137 5.50 18.97 35.42
CA CYS A 137 4.38 18.20 34.89
C CYS A 137 3.09 19.00 35.00
N SER A 138 2.72 19.72 33.94
CA SER A 138 1.49 20.53 33.89
C SER A 138 1.31 21.49 35.08
N SER A 139 2.43 22.03 35.59
CA SER A 139 2.53 22.80 36.82
C SER A 139 3.73 23.74 36.77
N GLY A 140 3.58 24.97 37.29
CA GLY A 140 4.68 25.91 37.47
C GLY A 140 5.64 25.54 38.61
N THR A 141 5.33 24.50 39.38
CA THR A 141 6.19 24.00 40.48
C THR A 141 6.90 22.73 40.02
N GLY A 142 8.22 22.81 39.88
CA GLY A 142 9.06 21.68 39.50
C GLY A 142 9.25 20.68 40.64
N GLN A 143 9.60 19.44 40.30
CA GLN A 143 10.01 18.38 41.23
C GLN A 143 11.46 17.96 40.94
N PRO A 144 12.26 17.63 41.97
CA PRO A 144 13.59 17.08 41.75
C PRO A 144 13.52 15.83 40.86
N TYR A 145 14.33 15.79 39.80
CA TYR A 145 14.30 14.70 38.82
C TYR A 145 15.71 14.28 38.38
N GLY A 146 16.45 15.19 37.76
CA GLY A 146 17.74 14.90 37.16
C GLY A 146 18.81 15.92 37.56
N PRO A 147 20.04 15.76 37.06
CA PRO A 147 21.08 16.77 37.21
C PRO A 147 20.72 18.05 36.45
N THR A 148 21.40 19.15 36.72
CA THR A 148 21.35 20.34 35.84
C THR A 148 22.04 20.04 34.51
N PHE A 149 21.79 20.85 33.47
CA PHE A 149 22.46 20.72 32.17
C PHE A 149 22.81 22.07 31.56
N THR A 150 23.87 22.09 30.75
CA THR A 150 24.48 23.34 30.28
C THR A 150 25.16 23.19 28.92
N THR A 151 25.85 24.25 28.48
CA THR A 151 26.60 24.29 27.21
C THR A 151 27.42 23.03 26.99
N GLY A 152 27.20 22.38 25.85
CA GLY A 152 27.88 21.14 25.46
C GLY A 152 27.09 19.87 25.74
N ASP A 153 26.17 19.87 26.70
CA ASP A 153 25.34 18.71 27.03
C ASP A 153 24.35 18.38 25.90
N VAL A 154 24.00 17.09 25.81
CA VAL A 154 22.95 16.56 24.94
C VAL A 154 21.85 15.95 25.81
N ILE A 155 20.64 16.49 25.69
CA ILE A 155 19.45 16.06 26.43
C ILE A 155 18.50 15.34 25.48
N GLY A 156 18.27 14.06 25.72
CA GLY A 156 17.29 13.29 24.99
C GLY A 156 15.96 13.22 25.72
N CYS A 157 14.88 13.09 24.96
CA CYS A 157 13.53 12.91 25.46
C CYS A 157 12.90 11.71 24.74
N GLY A 158 12.63 10.66 25.50
CA GLY A 158 12.01 9.42 25.04
C GLY A 158 10.56 9.32 25.51
N VAL A 159 9.67 8.98 24.58
CA VAL A 159 8.22 8.86 24.82
C VAL A 159 7.79 7.45 24.46
N ASN A 160 7.49 6.65 25.48
CA ASN A 160 6.92 5.33 25.30
C ASN A 160 5.39 5.46 25.25
N LEU A 161 4.84 5.25 24.05
CA LEU A 161 3.41 5.37 23.72
C LEU A 161 2.65 4.07 23.99
N ILE A 162 3.32 3.00 24.43
CA ILE A 162 2.68 1.79 24.94
C ILE A 162 2.24 2.03 26.39
N ASP A 163 3.19 2.49 27.20
CA ASP A 163 3.01 2.65 28.65
C ASP A 163 2.61 4.10 29.03
N ASN A 164 2.56 5.00 28.04
CA ASN A 164 2.26 6.44 28.18
C ASN A 164 3.19 7.15 29.18
N VAL A 165 4.50 6.84 29.10
CA VAL A 165 5.53 7.42 29.96
C VAL A 165 6.58 8.19 29.16
N CYS A 166 7.20 9.18 29.80
CA CYS A 166 8.35 9.91 29.26
C CYS A 166 9.54 9.78 30.19
N PHE A 167 10.72 9.59 29.60
CA PHE A 167 12.00 9.63 30.29
C PHE A 167 12.95 10.58 29.55
N TYR A 168 13.96 11.08 30.26
CA TYR A 168 15.02 11.86 29.66
C TYR A 168 16.35 11.11 29.70
N THR A 169 17.26 11.53 28.84
CA THR A 169 18.65 11.07 28.87
C THR A 169 19.57 12.27 28.90
N LYS A 170 20.72 12.16 29.56
CA LYS A 170 21.79 13.15 29.50
C LYS A 170 23.07 12.48 29.01
N ASN A 171 23.62 13.00 27.90
CA ASN A 171 24.88 12.53 27.31
C ASN A 171 24.92 10.99 27.13
N GLY A 172 23.83 10.39 26.65
CA GLY A 172 23.72 8.95 26.43
C GLY A 172 23.35 8.11 27.66
N HIS A 173 23.04 8.72 28.80
CA HIS A 173 22.61 8.00 30.00
C HIS A 173 21.14 8.26 30.33
N ASN A 174 20.36 7.20 30.53
CA ASN A 174 18.95 7.28 30.92
C ASN A 174 18.80 7.78 32.38
N LEU A 175 17.94 8.78 32.59
CA LEU A 175 17.67 9.41 33.88
C LEU A 175 16.42 8.84 34.59
N GLY A 176 15.75 7.86 33.99
CA GLY A 176 14.52 7.27 34.52
C GLY A 176 13.26 8.04 34.13
N ILE A 177 12.11 7.51 34.53
CA ILE A 177 10.79 8.06 34.15
C ILE A 177 10.56 9.41 34.84
N ALA A 178 10.26 10.43 34.04
CA ALA A 178 9.90 11.77 34.51
C ALA A 178 8.38 11.93 34.65
N PHE A 179 7.62 11.38 33.69
CA PHE A 179 6.17 11.55 33.61
C PHE A 179 5.47 10.24 33.26
N THR A 180 4.29 10.04 33.84
CA THR A 180 3.34 8.96 33.52
C THR A 180 2.03 9.56 33.02
N ASP A 181 1.14 8.70 32.51
CA ASP A 181 -0.23 9.06 32.14
C ASP A 181 -0.27 10.21 31.09
N LEU A 182 0.68 10.19 30.17
CA LEU A 182 0.77 11.21 29.12
C LEU A 182 -0.43 11.13 28.17
N PRO A 183 -1.01 12.29 27.79
CA PRO A 183 -2.01 12.33 26.73
C PRO A 183 -1.36 12.04 25.37
N PRO A 184 -2.14 11.56 24.39
CA PRO A 184 -1.65 11.37 23.03
C PRO A 184 -1.39 12.71 22.32
N ASN A 185 -0.82 12.65 21.12
CA ASN A 185 -0.63 13.79 20.21
C ASN A 185 0.20 14.95 20.79
N LEU A 186 1.19 14.60 21.61
CA LEU A 186 2.16 15.58 22.12
C LEU A 186 3.20 15.93 21.05
N TYR A 187 3.61 17.19 21.05
CA TYR A 187 4.68 17.70 20.20
C TYR A 187 5.97 17.76 21.01
N PRO A 188 7.12 17.40 20.42
CA PRO A 188 8.41 17.86 20.93
C PRO A 188 8.40 19.37 21.08
N THR A 189 8.95 19.87 22.18
CA THR A 189 8.96 21.29 22.53
C THR A 189 10.27 21.65 23.22
N VAL A 190 10.83 22.79 22.85
CA VAL A 190 11.88 23.46 23.63
C VAL A 190 11.46 24.87 23.99
N GLY A 191 11.87 25.32 25.18
CA GLY A 191 11.68 26.69 25.64
C GLY A 191 12.97 27.31 26.14
N LEU A 192 13.14 28.59 25.85
CA LEU A 192 14.28 29.42 26.23
C LEU A 192 13.76 30.70 26.89
N GLN A 193 14.58 31.35 27.70
CA GLN A 193 14.17 32.56 28.43
C GLN A 193 15.24 33.64 28.50
N THR A 194 16.53 33.34 28.33
CA THR A 194 17.59 34.35 28.51
C THR A 194 18.46 34.58 27.28
N PRO A 195 18.99 35.81 27.09
CA PRO A 195 19.82 36.14 25.94
C PRO A 195 21.02 35.20 25.78
N GLY A 196 21.30 34.81 24.54
CA GLY A 196 22.43 33.95 24.18
C GLY A 196 22.17 32.45 24.31
N GLU A 197 20.99 32.04 24.77
CA GLU A 197 20.57 30.64 24.76
C GLU A 197 20.36 30.15 23.32
N VAL A 198 21.00 29.02 23.01
CA VAL A 198 20.95 28.38 21.69
C VAL A 198 20.95 26.87 21.87
N VAL A 199 20.04 26.18 21.18
CA VAL A 199 19.95 24.71 21.18
C VAL A 199 19.73 24.18 19.76
N ASP A 200 20.22 22.97 19.48
CA ASP A 200 20.02 22.25 18.22
C ASP A 200 19.22 20.97 18.48
N ALA A 201 18.22 20.71 17.65
CA ALA A 201 17.48 19.45 17.69
C ALA A 201 18.03 18.42 16.70
N ASN A 202 18.10 17.18 17.16
CA ASN A 202 18.19 15.99 16.34
C ASN A 202 16.88 15.21 16.51
N PHE A 203 16.05 15.21 15.49
CA PHE A 203 14.82 14.40 15.44
C PHE A 203 15.06 13.00 14.86
N GLY A 204 16.30 12.67 14.50
CA GLY A 204 16.69 11.41 13.85
C GLY A 204 17.44 11.62 12.53
N GLN A 205 17.76 12.86 12.15
CA GLN A 205 18.59 13.16 10.98
C GLN A 205 20.05 12.72 11.17
N SER A 206 20.50 12.55 12.42
CA SER A 206 21.84 12.08 12.78
C SER A 206 21.74 10.95 13.81
N PRO A 207 22.80 10.13 13.96
CA PRO A 207 22.87 9.17 15.07
C PRO A 207 22.64 9.86 16.41
N PHE A 208 21.91 9.19 17.29
CA PHE A 208 21.69 9.68 18.65
C PHE A 208 22.91 9.34 19.53
N VAL A 209 23.12 10.12 20.59
CA VAL A 209 24.10 9.79 21.63
C VAL A 209 23.61 8.61 22.46
N PHE A 210 22.31 8.56 22.75
CA PHE A 210 21.68 7.41 23.41
C PHE A 210 21.41 6.26 22.42
N ASP A 211 21.68 5.03 22.84
CA ASP A 211 21.34 3.82 22.08
C ASP A 211 19.84 3.50 22.21
N ILE A 212 19.02 4.29 21.51
CA ILE A 212 17.57 4.06 21.47
C ILE A 212 17.20 2.77 20.74
N GLU A 213 18.05 2.29 19.84
CA GLU A 213 17.78 1.11 19.02
C GLU A 213 17.77 -0.16 19.86
N ASP A 214 18.64 -0.26 20.87
CA ASP A 214 18.62 -1.36 21.84
C ASP A 214 17.31 -1.41 22.63
N MET A 215 16.84 -0.25 23.12
CA MET A 215 15.55 -0.16 23.83
C MET A 215 14.35 -0.50 22.93
N MET A 216 14.39 -0.09 21.66
CA MET A 216 13.38 -0.49 20.68
C MET A 216 13.37 -2.01 20.46
N LYS A 217 14.54 -2.67 20.43
CA LYS A 217 14.63 -4.14 20.31
C LYS A 217 14.04 -4.82 21.55
N GLU A 218 14.33 -4.32 22.75
CA GLU A 218 13.76 -4.85 23.99
C GLU A 218 12.23 -4.76 23.98
N LEU A 219 11.66 -3.60 23.60
CA LEU A 219 10.21 -3.43 23.49
C LEU A 219 9.57 -4.34 22.43
N ARG A 220 10.24 -4.56 21.29
CA ARG A 220 9.81 -5.53 20.28
C ARG A 220 9.76 -6.94 20.86
N MET A 221 10.81 -7.38 21.54
CA MET A 221 10.87 -8.72 22.16
C MET A 221 9.79 -8.89 23.25
N ARG A 222 9.60 -7.88 24.10
CA ARG A 222 8.56 -7.88 25.15
C ARG A 222 7.15 -7.97 24.56
N THR A 223 6.89 -7.21 23.50
CA THR A 223 5.60 -7.22 22.80
C THR A 223 5.34 -8.57 22.15
N ARG A 224 6.32 -9.11 21.43
CA ARG A 224 6.23 -10.45 20.80
C ARG A 224 5.96 -11.54 21.84
N THR A 225 6.71 -11.53 22.95
CA THR A 225 6.52 -12.52 24.03
C THR A 225 5.12 -12.42 24.64
N THR A 226 4.58 -11.20 24.81
CA THR A 226 3.21 -10.99 25.31
C THR A 226 2.17 -11.57 24.35
N ILE A 227 2.35 -11.37 23.04
CA ILE A 227 1.45 -11.92 22.01
C ILE A 227 1.52 -13.45 21.99
N GLU A 228 2.72 -14.03 21.95
CA GLU A 228 2.91 -15.49 21.87
C GLU A 228 2.41 -16.23 23.13
N ARG A 229 2.48 -15.58 24.30
CA ARG A 229 1.97 -16.12 25.56
C ARG A 229 0.53 -15.74 25.85
N PHE A 230 -0.14 -15.02 24.95
CA PHE A 230 -1.52 -14.62 25.18
C PHE A 230 -2.39 -15.89 25.32
N PRO A 231 -3.15 -16.03 26.43
CA PRO A 231 -3.87 -17.26 26.70
C PRO A 231 -4.97 -17.47 25.65
N VAL A 232 -4.84 -18.54 24.88
CA VAL A 232 -5.93 -19.03 24.02
C VAL A 232 -6.82 -19.91 24.89
N ASN A 233 -8.08 -19.53 25.04
CA ASN A 233 -9.07 -20.33 25.77
C ASN A 233 -9.44 -21.59 24.97
N ASP A 234 -8.58 -22.61 25.02
CA ASP A 234 -8.82 -23.90 24.36
C ASP A 234 -9.59 -24.84 25.29
N ARG A 235 -10.90 -24.59 25.43
CA ARG A 235 -11.77 -25.57 26.10
C ARG A 235 -11.82 -26.82 25.23
N GLN A 236 -11.30 -27.93 25.75
CA GLN A 236 -11.48 -29.28 25.17
C GLN A 236 -10.91 -29.51 23.74
N GLY A 237 -9.92 -28.72 23.28
CA GLY A 237 -9.29 -28.92 21.96
C GLY A 237 -10.08 -28.32 20.78
N GLU A 238 -11.07 -27.46 21.06
CA GLU A 238 -11.84 -26.73 20.07
C GLU A 238 -10.95 -25.84 19.18
N TRP A 239 -9.85 -25.30 19.72
CA TRP A 239 -8.96 -24.42 18.97
C TRP A 239 -8.22 -25.19 17.88
N GLN A 240 -7.64 -26.34 18.19
CA GLN A 240 -6.94 -27.18 17.22
C GLN A 240 -7.89 -27.61 16.08
N THR A 241 -9.11 -28.03 16.44
CA THR A 241 -10.14 -28.40 15.47
C THR A 241 -10.54 -27.21 14.58
N THR A 242 -10.65 -26.03 15.17
CA THR A 242 -10.94 -24.79 14.45
C THR A 242 -9.83 -24.42 13.48
N LEU A 243 -8.55 -24.51 13.90
CA LEU A 243 -7.40 -24.28 13.03
C LEU A 243 -7.39 -25.25 11.84
N HIS A 244 -7.60 -26.55 12.10
CA HIS A 244 -7.69 -27.55 11.02
C HIS A 244 -8.81 -27.20 10.04
N ARG A 245 -9.98 -26.79 10.52
CA ARG A 245 -11.11 -26.38 9.66
C ARG A 245 -10.79 -25.13 8.83
N ILE A 246 -10.11 -24.14 9.41
CA ILE A 246 -9.69 -22.92 8.70
C ILE A 246 -8.70 -23.24 7.58
N VAL A 247 -7.73 -24.12 7.83
CA VAL A 247 -6.79 -24.60 6.81
C VAL A 247 -7.52 -25.42 5.73
N GLN A 248 -8.38 -26.35 6.12
CA GLN A 248 -9.15 -27.18 5.19
C GLN A 248 -10.02 -26.33 4.24
N THR A 249 -10.75 -25.36 4.79
CA THR A 249 -11.60 -24.45 3.98
C THR A 249 -10.79 -23.59 3.02
N TYR A 250 -9.59 -23.14 3.41
CA TYR A 250 -8.67 -22.46 2.52
C TYR A 250 -8.22 -23.36 1.36
N LEU A 251 -7.82 -24.61 1.65
CA LEU A 251 -7.37 -25.56 0.63
C LEU A 251 -8.48 -25.87 -0.40
N VAL A 252 -9.71 -26.07 0.08
CA VAL A 252 -10.87 -26.35 -0.79
C VAL A 252 -11.24 -25.10 -1.62
N HIS A 253 -11.27 -23.92 -1.00
CA HIS A 253 -11.60 -22.66 -1.67
C HIS A 253 -10.68 -22.40 -2.86
N HIS A 254 -9.37 -22.53 -2.67
CA HIS A 254 -8.37 -22.33 -3.73
C HIS A 254 -8.21 -23.52 -4.68
N GLY A 255 -8.96 -24.60 -4.46
CA GLY A 255 -8.95 -25.76 -5.33
C GLY A 255 -7.71 -26.64 -5.17
N TYR A 256 -7.04 -26.65 -4.03
CA TYR A 256 -5.92 -27.56 -3.74
C TYR A 256 -6.41 -28.97 -3.38
N CYS A 257 -7.17 -29.60 -4.27
CA CYS A 257 -7.94 -30.83 -4.03
C CYS A 257 -7.10 -31.98 -3.44
N ALA A 258 -5.97 -32.33 -4.04
CA ALA A 258 -5.11 -33.42 -3.57
C ALA A 258 -4.57 -33.15 -2.14
N THR A 259 -4.17 -31.91 -1.86
CA THR A 259 -3.70 -31.48 -0.54
C THR A 259 -4.84 -31.46 0.47
N ALA A 260 -6.02 -30.96 0.08
CA ALA A 260 -7.23 -30.94 0.89
C ALA A 260 -7.67 -32.36 1.30
N GLU A 261 -7.60 -33.33 0.39
CA GLU A 261 -7.90 -34.74 0.71
C GLU A 261 -6.85 -35.37 1.64
N ALA A 262 -5.57 -35.11 1.40
CA ALA A 262 -4.49 -35.59 2.26
C ALA A 262 -4.61 -35.00 3.68
N PHE A 263 -4.89 -33.70 3.77
CA PHE A 263 -5.08 -32.99 5.03
C PHE A 263 -6.32 -33.51 5.78
N ALA A 264 -7.45 -33.67 5.10
CA ALA A 264 -8.67 -34.26 5.63
C ALA A 264 -8.43 -35.65 6.24
N ARG A 265 -7.72 -36.54 5.53
CA ARG A 265 -7.36 -37.87 6.05
C ARG A 265 -6.49 -37.82 7.31
N SER A 266 -5.53 -36.89 7.36
CA SER A 266 -4.60 -36.77 8.48
C SER A 266 -5.23 -36.14 9.74
N THR A 267 -6.21 -35.25 9.57
CA THR A 267 -6.80 -34.46 10.66
C THR A 267 -8.19 -34.93 11.07
N GLY A 268 -8.78 -35.90 10.35
CA GLY A 268 -10.16 -36.34 10.53
C GLY A 268 -11.20 -35.29 10.12
N GLN A 269 -10.81 -34.23 9.42
CA GLN A 269 -11.73 -33.21 8.92
C GLN A 269 -12.44 -33.69 7.65
N SER A 270 -13.69 -33.27 7.47
CA SER A 270 -14.44 -33.42 6.22
C SER A 270 -14.70 -32.05 5.57
N PHE A 271 -14.98 -32.02 4.27
CA PHE A 271 -15.44 -30.82 3.57
C PHE A 271 -16.69 -31.13 2.75
N GLU A 272 -17.54 -30.10 2.59
CA GLU A 272 -18.90 -30.25 2.03
C GLU A 272 -18.97 -30.09 0.51
N GLU A 273 -17.98 -29.44 -0.12
CA GLU A 273 -18.00 -29.20 -1.56
C GLU A 273 -17.74 -30.49 -2.34
N ASP A 274 -18.57 -30.74 -3.36
CA ASP A 274 -18.41 -31.90 -4.25
C ASP A 274 -17.12 -31.81 -5.08
N LEU A 275 -16.44 -32.94 -5.27
CA LEU A 275 -15.18 -33.01 -6.02
C LEU A 275 -15.34 -32.54 -7.48
N SER A 276 -16.52 -32.72 -8.08
CA SER A 276 -16.76 -32.24 -9.45
C SER A 276 -16.75 -30.71 -9.52
N SER A 277 -17.30 -30.04 -8.52
CA SER A 277 -17.28 -28.58 -8.39
C SER A 277 -15.86 -28.05 -8.26
N ILE A 278 -15.05 -28.66 -7.39
CA ILE A 278 -13.64 -28.28 -7.20
C ILE A 278 -12.86 -28.45 -8.51
N LYS A 279 -13.04 -29.56 -9.23
CA LYS A 279 -12.37 -29.82 -10.52
C LYS A 279 -12.80 -28.83 -11.62
N ASN A 280 -14.07 -28.45 -11.66
CA ASN A 280 -14.57 -27.44 -12.58
C ASN A 280 -13.88 -26.08 -12.34
N ARG A 281 -13.78 -25.66 -11.08
CA ARG A 281 -13.08 -24.42 -10.69
C ARG A 281 -11.60 -24.49 -11.02
N GLN A 282 -10.91 -25.59 -10.69
CA GLN A 282 -9.49 -25.80 -11.07
C GLN A 282 -9.27 -25.66 -12.57
N ARG A 283 -10.16 -26.22 -13.40
CA ARG A 283 -10.07 -26.11 -14.87
C ARG A 283 -10.14 -24.65 -15.33
N ILE A 284 -11.10 -23.88 -14.79
CA ILE A 284 -11.26 -22.46 -15.12
C ILE A 284 -10.04 -21.66 -14.63
N GLN A 285 -9.63 -21.84 -13.38
CA GLN A 285 -8.47 -21.15 -12.79
C GLN A 285 -7.20 -21.41 -13.61
N LYS A 286 -6.98 -22.66 -14.03
CA LYS A 286 -5.85 -23.02 -14.91
C LYS A 286 -5.89 -22.27 -16.24
N LEU A 287 -7.05 -22.13 -16.87
CA LEU A 287 -7.18 -21.37 -18.12
C LEU A 287 -6.82 -19.88 -17.91
N VAL A 288 -7.32 -19.26 -16.84
CA VAL A 288 -7.00 -17.87 -16.48
C VAL A 288 -5.50 -17.69 -16.24
N LEU A 289 -4.89 -18.55 -15.40
CA LEU A 289 -3.47 -18.46 -15.05
C LEU A 289 -2.55 -18.74 -16.25
N CYS A 290 -2.98 -19.56 -17.21
CA CYS A 290 -2.28 -19.77 -18.47
C CYS A 290 -2.48 -18.63 -19.50
N GLY A 291 -3.28 -17.60 -19.18
CA GLY A 291 -3.58 -16.48 -20.08
C GLY A 291 -4.62 -16.79 -21.17
N ARG A 292 -5.31 -17.94 -21.10
CA ARG A 292 -6.35 -18.36 -22.05
C ARG A 292 -7.72 -17.83 -21.60
N MET A 293 -7.84 -16.51 -21.56
CA MET A 293 -8.99 -15.82 -20.98
C MET A 293 -10.28 -16.07 -21.76
N GLY A 294 -10.21 -16.16 -23.10
CA GLY A 294 -11.39 -16.46 -23.92
C GLY A 294 -12.02 -17.79 -23.57
N GLU A 295 -11.21 -18.84 -23.48
CA GLU A 295 -11.66 -20.18 -23.09
C GLU A 295 -12.10 -20.26 -21.63
N ALA A 296 -11.47 -19.49 -20.74
CA ALA A 296 -11.91 -19.39 -19.36
C ALA A 296 -13.34 -18.84 -19.28
N ILE A 297 -13.63 -17.74 -20.00
CA ILE A 297 -14.96 -17.13 -20.08
C ILE A 297 -15.99 -18.13 -20.63
N GLU A 298 -15.69 -18.77 -21.77
CA GLU A 298 -16.60 -19.76 -22.38
C GLU A 298 -16.87 -20.95 -21.45
N THR A 299 -15.81 -21.48 -20.82
CA THR A 299 -15.93 -22.59 -19.87
C THR A 299 -16.77 -22.19 -18.65
N THR A 300 -16.60 -20.97 -18.15
CA THR A 300 -17.43 -20.43 -17.06
C THR A 300 -18.90 -20.35 -17.47
N GLN A 301 -19.22 -19.81 -18.66
CA GLN A 301 -20.62 -19.71 -19.12
C GLN A 301 -21.27 -21.08 -19.32
N GLN A 302 -20.49 -22.08 -19.75
CA GLN A 302 -20.98 -23.45 -19.92
C GLN A 302 -21.25 -24.16 -18.59
N LEU A 303 -20.34 -24.01 -17.62
CA LEU A 303 -20.43 -24.71 -16.33
C LEU A 303 -21.30 -23.97 -15.30
N TYR A 304 -21.40 -22.64 -15.42
CA TYR A 304 -22.15 -21.76 -14.51
C TYR A 304 -23.01 -20.76 -15.31
N PRO A 305 -24.09 -21.21 -15.98
CA PRO A 305 -24.93 -20.35 -16.80
C PRO A 305 -25.55 -19.19 -16.00
N GLY A 306 -25.53 -17.98 -16.54
CA GLY A 306 -26.09 -16.78 -15.90
C GLY A 306 -25.13 -16.05 -14.96
N LEU A 307 -23.99 -16.67 -14.60
CA LEU A 307 -23.04 -16.07 -13.65
C LEU A 307 -22.42 -14.78 -14.18
N LEU A 308 -21.95 -14.78 -15.43
CA LEU A 308 -21.30 -13.60 -16.03
C LEU A 308 -22.33 -12.57 -16.49
N GLU A 309 -23.51 -13.02 -16.94
CA GLU A 309 -24.63 -12.15 -17.30
C GLU A 309 -25.15 -11.39 -16.07
N GLY A 310 -25.21 -12.04 -14.91
CA GLY A 310 -25.57 -11.42 -13.64
C GLY A 310 -24.48 -10.55 -13.02
N ASN A 311 -23.23 -10.62 -13.50
CA ASN A 311 -22.08 -9.90 -12.96
C ASN A 311 -21.33 -9.10 -14.05
N PRO A 312 -21.92 -8.01 -14.56
CA PRO A 312 -21.36 -7.25 -15.68
C PRO A 312 -19.96 -6.68 -15.42
N ASN A 313 -19.67 -6.26 -14.17
CA ASN A 313 -18.33 -5.78 -13.80
C ASN A 313 -17.27 -6.89 -13.82
N LEU A 314 -17.62 -8.12 -13.42
CA LEU A 314 -16.70 -9.26 -13.49
C LEU A 314 -16.43 -9.67 -14.93
N LEU A 315 -17.48 -9.70 -15.76
CA LEU A 315 -17.32 -9.96 -17.20
C LEU A 315 -16.40 -8.92 -17.83
N PHE A 316 -16.59 -7.65 -17.50
CA PHE A 316 -15.75 -6.56 -17.97
C PHE A 316 -14.28 -6.69 -17.51
N LEU A 317 -14.05 -7.08 -16.26
CA LEU A 317 -12.70 -7.38 -15.73
C LEU A 317 -12.03 -8.51 -16.53
N LEU A 318 -12.74 -9.61 -16.76
CA LEU A 318 -12.24 -10.75 -17.53
C LEU A 318 -11.94 -10.36 -18.98
N ARG A 319 -12.81 -9.60 -19.62
CA ARG A 319 -12.63 -9.11 -20.99
C ARG A 319 -11.48 -8.10 -21.09
N SER A 320 -11.29 -7.26 -20.08
CA SER A 320 -10.16 -6.33 -20.05
C SER A 320 -8.83 -7.06 -19.90
N ARG A 321 -8.77 -8.09 -19.04
CA ARG A 321 -7.59 -8.95 -18.95
C ARG A 321 -7.39 -9.76 -20.23
N GLN A 322 -8.46 -10.24 -20.85
CA GLN A 322 -8.42 -10.91 -22.15
C GLN A 322 -7.71 -10.04 -23.20
N PHE A 323 -8.06 -8.75 -23.28
CA PHE A 323 -7.38 -7.83 -24.20
C PHE A 323 -5.87 -7.74 -23.94
N VAL A 324 -5.44 -7.67 -22.68
CA VAL A 324 -4.00 -7.66 -22.32
C VAL A 324 -3.31 -8.95 -22.75
N GLU A 325 -3.97 -10.10 -22.61
CA GLU A 325 -3.43 -11.39 -23.09
C GLU A 325 -3.40 -11.48 -24.62
N MET A 326 -4.36 -10.86 -25.33
CA MET A 326 -4.32 -10.74 -26.78
C MET A 326 -3.14 -9.86 -27.23
N VAL A 327 -2.89 -8.74 -26.54
CA VAL A 327 -1.71 -7.87 -26.77
C VAL A 327 -0.41 -8.68 -26.58
N ASN A 328 -0.34 -9.49 -25.53
CA ASN A 328 0.81 -10.35 -25.21
C ASN A 328 0.95 -11.56 -26.18
N GLY A 329 -0.10 -11.88 -26.94
CA GLY A 329 -0.15 -13.02 -27.87
C GLY A 329 -0.49 -14.37 -27.24
N THR A 330 -0.83 -14.40 -25.95
CA THR A 330 -1.17 -15.61 -25.18
C THR A 330 -2.62 -16.07 -25.39
N ASP A 331 -3.54 -15.16 -25.73
CA ASP A 331 -4.96 -15.46 -26.01
C ASP A 331 -5.28 -15.36 -27.52
N SER A 332 -4.65 -16.22 -28.33
CA SER A 332 -4.67 -16.11 -29.80
C SER A 332 -5.73 -16.95 -30.53
N GLU A 333 -6.38 -17.90 -29.84
CA GLU A 333 -7.38 -18.81 -30.41
C GLU A 333 -8.79 -18.62 -29.85
N VAL A 334 -9.48 -17.54 -30.24
CA VAL A 334 -10.95 -17.56 -30.25
C VAL A 334 -11.40 -18.10 -31.60
N ARG A 335 -11.81 -19.37 -31.61
CA ARG A 335 -12.34 -20.08 -32.77
C ARG A 335 -13.53 -19.29 -33.32
N ALA A 336 -13.48 -18.89 -34.60
CA ALA A 336 -14.65 -18.31 -35.26
C ALA A 336 -15.86 -19.27 -35.16
N PRO A 337 -17.10 -18.77 -35.01
CA PRO A 337 -18.27 -19.63 -34.93
C PRO A 337 -18.36 -20.46 -36.22
N ARG A 338 -18.47 -21.78 -36.07
CA ARG A 338 -18.57 -22.73 -37.19
C ARG A 338 -19.73 -22.33 -38.11
N ARG A 339 -19.43 -21.79 -39.28
CA ARG A 339 -20.38 -21.76 -40.40
C ARG A 339 -20.43 -23.17 -41.02
N SER A 340 -21.64 -23.72 -41.09
CA SER A 340 -21.94 -24.96 -41.81
C SER A 340 -21.45 -24.86 -43.27
N PRO A 341 -20.80 -25.90 -43.83
CA PRO A 341 -20.31 -25.86 -45.20
C PRO A 341 -21.48 -26.12 -46.15
N GLY A 342 -21.88 -25.12 -46.93
CA GLY A 342 -22.84 -25.30 -48.00
C GLY A 342 -23.11 -24.03 -48.80
N ALA A 343 -22.75 -24.08 -50.08
CA ALA A 343 -23.08 -23.18 -51.19
C ALA A 343 -22.07 -22.07 -51.54
N SER A 344 -21.39 -22.28 -52.68
CA SER A 344 -20.54 -21.35 -53.44
C SER A 344 -21.32 -20.14 -53.99
N PRO A 345 -20.65 -19.01 -54.30
CA PRO A 345 -21.30 -17.81 -54.80
C PRO A 345 -21.36 -17.74 -56.33
N HIS A 346 -22.51 -17.35 -56.87
CA HIS A 346 -22.63 -16.74 -58.20
C HIS A 346 -23.07 -15.28 -58.09
N LEU A 347 -22.60 -14.49 -59.05
CA LEU A 347 -22.43 -13.04 -59.10
C LEU A 347 -23.68 -12.24 -59.52
N LEU A 348 -23.55 -10.91 -59.39
CA LEU A 348 -24.31 -9.78 -60.00
C LEU A 348 -25.61 -9.41 -59.27
N GLY A 349 -25.98 -8.16 -58.98
CA GLY A 349 -25.51 -6.82 -59.34
C GLY A 349 -26.74 -5.89 -59.37
N GLY A 350 -26.65 -4.68 -58.77
CA GLY A 350 -27.46 -3.52 -59.20
C GLY A 350 -28.69 -3.08 -58.37
N ALA A 351 -28.56 -1.85 -57.84
CA ALA A 351 -29.53 -0.74 -57.81
C ALA A 351 -30.74 -0.70 -56.83
N SER A 352 -30.79 0.39 -56.05
CA SER A 352 -31.92 0.95 -55.28
C SER A 352 -33.14 1.31 -56.15
N PRO A 353 -34.36 1.52 -55.60
CA PRO A 353 -34.71 2.80 -54.94
C PRO A 353 -35.78 2.73 -53.78
N ARG A 354 -35.78 3.76 -52.92
CA ARG A 354 -36.92 4.26 -52.09
C ARG A 354 -37.73 5.28 -52.93
N PRO A 355 -38.93 5.85 -52.54
CA PRO A 355 -39.56 5.97 -51.20
C PRO A 355 -41.13 5.83 -51.11
N LEU A 356 -41.63 5.60 -49.86
CA LEU A 356 -42.81 6.12 -49.07
C LEU A 356 -44.11 6.67 -49.74
N PRO A 357 -45.23 7.01 -49.03
CA PRO A 357 -45.61 6.89 -47.59
C PRO A 357 -47.08 6.40 -47.34
N GLY A 358 -47.54 6.33 -46.07
CA GLY A 358 -48.97 6.53 -45.78
C GLY A 358 -49.54 6.03 -44.44
N ASN A 359 -49.92 6.99 -43.60
CA ASN A 359 -51.06 7.02 -42.66
C ASN A 359 -50.98 6.44 -41.23
N SER A 360 -50.97 7.40 -40.30
CA SER A 360 -51.45 7.42 -38.91
C SER A 360 -52.94 7.07 -38.77
N PRO A 361 -53.45 6.84 -37.54
CA PRO A 361 -54.15 7.93 -36.84
C PRO A 361 -53.97 8.00 -35.30
N LEU A 362 -54.23 9.20 -34.77
CA LEU A 362 -54.47 9.61 -33.36
C LEU A 362 -56.00 9.89 -33.20
N PRO A 363 -56.54 10.45 -32.10
CA PRO A 363 -56.40 10.20 -30.64
C PRO A 363 -57.77 10.19 -29.90
N THR A 364 -57.81 9.97 -28.57
CA THR A 364 -58.85 10.59 -27.70
C THR A 364 -58.31 10.91 -26.29
N ASN A 365 -58.68 12.11 -25.83
CA ASN A 365 -58.38 12.83 -24.58
C ASN A 365 -59.03 12.23 -23.32
N GLU A 366 -58.52 12.58 -22.13
CA GLU A 366 -59.10 13.56 -21.16
C GLU A 366 -58.24 13.61 -19.87
N LEU A 367 -57.59 14.75 -19.55
CA LEU A 367 -57.95 15.81 -18.58
C LEU A 367 -57.91 15.36 -17.10
N ASN A 368 -57.43 16.09 -16.08
CA ASN A 368 -56.61 17.29 -15.86
C ASN A 368 -56.48 17.39 -14.30
N GLY A 369 -55.39 17.95 -13.74
CA GLY A 369 -55.28 18.05 -12.27
C GLY A 369 -54.00 18.66 -11.68
N ASN A 370 -53.67 19.89 -12.08
CA ASN A 370 -52.92 20.96 -11.39
C ASN A 370 -52.05 20.74 -10.11
N ARG A 371 -50.84 21.35 -10.20
CA ARG A 371 -50.03 22.07 -9.19
C ARG A 371 -49.29 21.18 -8.16
N SER A 372 -48.02 21.39 -7.82
CA SER A 372 -47.27 22.65 -7.62
C SER A 372 -45.75 22.40 -7.70
N ASP A 373 -45.00 23.49 -7.99
CA ASP A 373 -43.55 23.60 -7.85
C ASP A 373 -43.08 23.19 -6.44
N ASP A 374 -42.00 22.42 -6.36
CA ASP A 374 -41.04 22.49 -5.25
C ASP A 374 -39.65 22.04 -5.73
N VAL A 375 -38.70 22.94 -5.50
CA VAL A 375 -37.25 22.77 -5.67
C VAL A 375 -36.75 22.25 -4.33
N ASN A 376 -36.05 21.10 -4.29
CA ASN A 376 -35.14 20.68 -3.21
C ASN A 376 -34.32 19.48 -3.71
N GLU A 377 -33.03 19.69 -3.96
CA GLU A 377 -31.90 19.41 -3.05
C GLU A 377 -31.40 17.97 -3.15
N ASP A 378 -30.22 17.85 -3.76
CA ASP A 378 -29.40 16.64 -3.87
C ASP A 378 -29.16 16.03 -2.48
N GLY A 379 -29.76 14.86 -2.25
CA GLY A 379 -29.43 13.97 -1.15
C GLY A 379 -28.54 12.85 -1.64
N ASP A 380 -27.22 13.01 -1.48
CA ASP A 380 -26.23 11.94 -1.62
C ASP A 380 -26.55 10.80 -0.64
N LEU A 381 -26.96 9.66 -1.19
CA LEU A 381 -27.00 8.37 -0.50
C LEU A 381 -25.87 7.51 -1.05
N ASP A 382 -24.71 7.64 -0.43
CA ASP A 382 -23.53 6.79 -0.61
C ASP A 382 -23.91 5.31 -0.40
N MET A 383 -24.08 4.56 -1.49
CA MET A 383 -23.89 3.11 -1.46
C MET A 383 -22.39 2.83 -1.54
N MET A 384 -21.79 2.59 -0.38
CA MET A 384 -20.44 2.06 -0.22
C MET A 384 -20.31 0.72 -0.96
N VAL A 385 -19.69 0.74 -2.13
CA VAL A 385 -19.11 -0.47 -2.74
C VAL A 385 -17.66 -0.55 -2.25
N GLU A 386 -17.44 -1.26 -1.14
CA GLU A 386 -16.11 -1.75 -0.78
C GLU A 386 -15.67 -2.82 -1.80
N SER A 387 -15.13 -2.36 -2.93
CA SER A 387 -14.30 -3.14 -3.83
C SER A 387 -13.02 -2.38 -4.18
N GLY A 388 -12.40 -1.79 -3.15
CA GLY A 388 -11.00 -1.37 -3.19
C GLY A 388 -10.09 -2.55 -2.82
N LEU A 389 -9.78 -3.41 -3.78
CA LEU A 389 -8.70 -4.38 -3.63
C LEU A 389 -7.38 -3.72 -4.06
N GLU A 390 -6.81 -2.86 -3.21
CA GLU A 390 -5.37 -2.60 -3.26
C GLU A 390 -4.67 -3.78 -2.59
N VAL A 391 -4.50 -4.88 -3.34
CA VAL A 391 -3.57 -5.93 -2.93
C VAL A 391 -2.19 -5.46 -3.32
N ARG A 392 -1.46 -4.89 -2.35
CA ARG A 392 0.00 -4.99 -2.37
C ARG A 392 0.35 -6.46 -2.19
N THR A 393 0.73 -7.13 -3.26
CA THR A 393 1.26 -8.49 -3.22
C THR A 393 2.57 -8.49 -2.44
N VAL A 394 2.59 -9.23 -1.34
CA VAL A 394 3.82 -9.61 -0.65
C VAL A 394 4.37 -10.80 -1.43
N ALA A 395 5.51 -10.60 -2.11
CA ALA A 395 6.21 -11.68 -2.79
C ALA A 395 6.78 -12.65 -1.75
N ASN A 396 6.16 -13.82 -1.61
CA ASN A 396 6.80 -14.98 -0.99
C ASN A 396 7.34 -15.86 -2.12
N GLY A 397 8.66 -15.89 -2.25
CA GLY A 397 9.35 -16.81 -3.15
C GLY A 397 9.10 -18.25 -2.74
N LEU A 398 8.56 -19.04 -3.66
CA LEU A 398 8.61 -20.50 -3.62
C LEU A 398 9.13 -20.96 -4.98
N ASP A 399 10.36 -21.48 -4.96
CA ASP A 399 11.02 -22.11 -6.10
C ASP A 399 10.16 -23.25 -6.64
N ALA A 400 9.65 -23.08 -7.86
CA ALA A 400 8.97 -24.12 -8.60
C ALA A 400 10.01 -25.09 -9.18
N LEU A 401 9.99 -26.33 -8.70
CA LEU A 401 10.72 -27.45 -9.28
C LEU A 401 10.17 -27.73 -10.68
N ASP A 402 11.03 -27.53 -11.67
CA ASP A 402 10.82 -27.76 -13.10
C ASP A 402 10.56 -29.25 -13.40
N GLY A 403 9.43 -29.54 -14.02
CA GLY A 403 8.99 -30.87 -14.45
C GLY A 403 8.56 -30.84 -15.91
N GLY A 404 9.49 -30.52 -16.81
CA GLY A 404 9.27 -30.47 -18.25
C GLY A 404 8.99 -31.84 -18.89
N CYS A 405 7.81 -31.98 -19.50
CA CYS A 405 7.47 -33.10 -20.37
C CYS A 405 7.96 -32.80 -21.80
N ARG A 406 9.05 -33.45 -22.25
CA ARG A 406 9.51 -33.44 -23.65
C ARG A 406 9.22 -34.79 -24.29
N GLN A 407 8.40 -34.80 -25.34
CA GLN A 407 8.21 -35.96 -26.20
C GLN A 407 9.39 -36.12 -27.16
N HIS A 408 9.97 -37.32 -27.17
CA HIS A 408 10.95 -37.82 -28.12
C HIS A 408 10.31 -38.13 -29.47
N ASN A 409 11.02 -37.83 -30.56
CA ASN A 409 10.93 -38.62 -31.78
C ASN A 409 12.32 -38.70 -32.43
N GLY A 410 12.81 -39.91 -32.63
CA GLY A 410 14.14 -40.20 -33.18
C GLY A 410 14.08 -40.75 -34.61
N HIS A 411 15.09 -40.42 -35.41
CA HIS A 411 15.56 -41.26 -36.52
C HIS A 411 17.03 -41.01 -36.89
N LEU A 412 17.67 -42.06 -37.39
CA LEU A 412 19.12 -42.35 -37.43
C LEU A 412 19.86 -41.97 -38.73
N ARG A 413 21.21 -41.87 -38.59
CA ARG A 413 22.36 -42.11 -39.50
C ARG A 413 23.19 -40.88 -39.98
N GLY A 414 24.50 -40.88 -39.62
CA GLY A 414 25.56 -39.91 -40.00
C GLY A 414 26.34 -40.29 -41.27
N PRO A 415 27.65 -39.97 -41.45
CA PRO A 415 28.56 -39.11 -40.67
C PRO A 415 29.32 -38.04 -41.52
N ALA A 416 30.17 -37.24 -40.85
CA ALA A 416 31.39 -36.57 -41.34
C ALA A 416 31.42 -35.03 -41.36
N ASP A 417 32.44 -34.56 -40.62
CA ASP A 417 33.39 -33.49 -40.94
C ASP A 417 33.18 -32.05 -40.43
N CYS A 418 34.33 -31.48 -40.10
CA CYS A 418 34.64 -30.34 -39.27
C CYS A 418 34.37 -28.96 -39.90
N GLY A 419 34.13 -27.95 -39.04
CA GLY A 419 34.17 -26.55 -39.44
C GLY A 419 33.57 -25.60 -38.39
N GLY A 420 34.44 -24.82 -37.74
CA GLY A 420 34.21 -23.79 -36.71
C GLY A 420 32.81 -23.18 -36.55
N ASP A 421 32.30 -23.25 -35.33
CA ASP A 421 31.17 -22.45 -34.87
C ASP A 421 31.64 -21.02 -34.56
N VAL A 422 31.26 -20.11 -35.44
CA VAL A 422 31.20 -18.68 -35.14
C VAL A 422 29.94 -18.49 -34.30
N GLU A 423 30.08 -18.03 -33.05
CA GLU A 423 28.94 -17.57 -32.25
C GLU A 423 28.25 -16.44 -33.02
N MET A 424 27.10 -16.75 -33.63
CA MET A 424 26.16 -15.72 -34.05
C MET A 424 25.41 -15.25 -32.80
N ASP A 425 25.67 -14.01 -32.40
CA ASP A 425 24.76 -13.22 -31.57
C ASP A 425 23.40 -13.15 -32.30
N VAL A 426 22.50 -14.07 -31.96
CA VAL A 426 21.10 -13.97 -32.35
C VAL A 426 20.47 -13.00 -31.36
N ASP A 427 20.23 -11.76 -31.81
CA ASP A 427 19.39 -10.79 -31.09
C ASP A 427 18.17 -11.52 -30.47
N PRO A 428 17.85 -11.29 -29.18
CA PRO A 428 16.67 -11.90 -28.59
C PRO A 428 15.44 -11.55 -29.44
N PRO A 429 14.52 -12.51 -29.67
CA PRO A 429 13.39 -12.29 -30.56
C PRO A 429 12.63 -11.05 -30.11
N LYS A 430 12.56 -10.04 -30.99
CA LYS A 430 11.82 -8.79 -30.73
C LYS A 430 10.39 -9.18 -30.34
N ARG A 431 10.02 -8.90 -29.08
CA ARG A 431 8.64 -9.09 -28.62
C ARG A 431 7.77 -8.10 -29.36
N GLN A 432 6.80 -8.62 -30.10
CA GLN A 432 5.93 -7.83 -30.96
C GLN A 432 4.48 -7.97 -30.49
N LEU A 433 3.70 -6.90 -30.71
CA LEU A 433 2.25 -6.91 -30.53
C LEU A 433 1.61 -8.16 -31.14
N CYS A 434 0.82 -8.88 -30.34
CA CYS A 434 0.11 -10.09 -30.79
C CYS A 434 1.03 -11.15 -31.42
N GLY A 435 2.29 -11.25 -31.00
CA GLY A 435 3.27 -12.18 -31.57
C GLY A 435 3.63 -11.91 -33.04
N GLY A 436 3.37 -10.70 -33.55
CA GLY A 436 3.67 -10.29 -34.94
C GLY A 436 2.63 -10.71 -35.99
N SER A 437 1.51 -11.32 -35.58
CA SER A 437 0.45 -11.74 -36.51
C SER A 437 -0.51 -10.60 -36.85
N GLN A 438 -0.56 -10.21 -38.13
CA GLN A 438 -1.48 -9.18 -38.61
C GLN A 438 -2.95 -9.55 -38.37
N ALA A 439 -3.32 -10.82 -38.58
CA ALA A 439 -4.68 -11.29 -38.31
C ALA A 439 -5.04 -11.26 -36.82
N ALA A 440 -4.06 -11.53 -35.94
CA ALA A 440 -4.26 -11.42 -34.49
C ALA A 440 -4.41 -9.95 -34.05
N MET A 441 -3.65 -9.05 -34.66
CA MET A 441 -3.74 -7.61 -34.43
C MET A 441 -5.10 -7.04 -34.84
N GLU A 442 -5.63 -7.43 -36.01
CA GLU A 442 -6.97 -7.02 -36.44
C GLU A 442 -8.06 -7.50 -35.48
N ARG A 443 -7.98 -8.75 -35.01
CA ARG A 443 -8.90 -9.30 -34.01
C ARG A 443 -8.80 -8.57 -32.68
N MET A 444 -7.59 -8.30 -32.21
CA MET A 444 -7.36 -7.53 -30.97
C MET A 444 -7.94 -6.12 -31.08
N LEU A 445 -7.74 -5.41 -32.20
CA LEU A 445 -8.31 -4.08 -32.40
C LEU A 445 -9.84 -4.11 -32.43
N GLN A 446 -10.43 -5.13 -33.07
CA GLN A 446 -11.87 -5.32 -33.07
C GLN A 446 -12.40 -5.59 -31.66
N PHE A 447 -11.74 -6.47 -30.91
CA PHE A 447 -12.07 -6.75 -29.52
C PHE A 447 -11.94 -5.50 -28.64
N GLY A 448 -10.90 -4.68 -28.83
CA GLY A 448 -10.72 -3.42 -28.13
C GLY A 448 -11.88 -2.44 -28.35
N ARG A 449 -12.45 -2.39 -29.56
CA ARG A 449 -13.66 -1.59 -29.85
C ARG A 449 -14.88 -2.11 -29.11
N GLU A 450 -15.07 -3.43 -29.07
CA GLU A 450 -16.16 -4.07 -28.32
C GLU A 450 -16.03 -3.83 -26.81
N LEU A 451 -14.82 -3.94 -26.27
CA LEU A 451 -14.52 -3.66 -24.87
C LEU A 451 -14.80 -2.19 -24.51
N HIS A 452 -14.43 -1.25 -25.39
CA HIS A 452 -14.76 0.16 -25.19
C HIS A 452 -16.28 0.37 -25.21
N ALA A 453 -17.01 -0.23 -26.15
CA ALA A 453 -18.47 -0.13 -26.21
C ALA A 453 -19.12 -0.65 -24.93
N MET A 454 -18.64 -1.80 -24.41
CA MET A 454 -19.07 -2.35 -23.12
C MET A 454 -18.83 -1.37 -21.97
N SER A 455 -17.66 -0.71 -21.92
CA SER A 455 -17.39 0.31 -20.89
C SER A 455 -18.34 1.50 -20.94
N VAL A 456 -18.71 1.95 -22.14
CA VAL A 456 -19.68 3.05 -22.33
C VAL A 456 -21.06 2.62 -21.87
N GLN A 457 -21.47 1.40 -22.21
CA GLN A 457 -22.75 0.83 -21.77
C GLN A 457 -22.81 0.72 -20.24
N LEU A 458 -21.78 0.16 -19.59
CA LEU A 458 -21.73 0.05 -18.14
C LEU A 458 -21.78 1.42 -17.45
N LYS A 459 -21.13 2.43 -18.04
CA LYS A 459 -21.18 3.80 -17.55
C LYS A 459 -22.59 4.38 -17.63
N HIS A 460 -23.33 4.07 -18.69
CA HIS A 460 -24.69 4.53 -18.89
C HIS A 460 -25.67 3.84 -17.92
N GLU A 461 -25.53 2.53 -17.71
CA GLU A 461 -26.44 1.74 -16.88
C GLU A 461 -26.18 1.88 -15.37
N TYR A 462 -24.91 1.93 -14.95
CA TYR A 462 -24.52 1.86 -13.54
C TYR A 462 -23.72 3.08 -13.04
N GLY A 463 -23.55 4.10 -13.89
CA GLY A 463 -22.77 5.29 -13.57
C GLY A 463 -21.25 5.12 -13.71
N THR A 464 -20.50 6.13 -13.29
CA THR A 464 -19.05 6.17 -13.54
C THR A 464 -18.28 5.27 -12.57
N ASN A 465 -17.66 4.21 -13.10
CA ASN A 465 -16.72 3.37 -12.35
C ASN A 465 -15.26 3.79 -12.65
N LYS A 466 -14.58 4.36 -11.65
CA LYS A 466 -13.18 4.84 -11.75
C LYS A 466 -12.19 3.70 -12.04
N VAL A 467 -12.43 2.52 -11.47
CA VAL A 467 -11.58 1.32 -11.66
C VAL A 467 -11.67 0.84 -13.10
N ASN A 468 -12.88 0.70 -13.62
CA ASN A 468 -13.11 0.28 -15.02
C ASN A 468 -12.46 1.25 -16.01
N LYS A 469 -12.61 2.56 -15.76
CA LYS A 469 -11.99 3.60 -16.59
C LYS A 469 -10.47 3.49 -16.61
N LYS A 470 -9.85 3.36 -15.43
CA LYS A 470 -8.40 3.23 -15.29
C LYS A 470 -7.88 1.96 -15.97
N MET A 471 -8.56 0.83 -15.76
CA MET A 471 -8.19 -0.45 -16.36
C MET A 471 -8.14 -0.40 -17.88
N ILE A 472 -9.16 0.17 -18.54
CA ILE A 472 -9.13 0.37 -20.00
C ILE A 472 -8.02 1.30 -20.42
N GLN A 473 -7.86 2.44 -19.73
CA GLN A 473 -6.84 3.43 -20.08
C GLN A 473 -5.44 2.81 -20.05
N ASP A 474 -5.14 2.08 -18.98
CA ASP A 474 -3.85 1.43 -18.80
C ASP A 474 -3.66 0.31 -19.86
N ALA A 475 -4.68 -0.53 -20.09
CA ALA A 475 -4.61 -1.60 -21.09
C ALA A 475 -4.41 -1.07 -22.53
N PHE A 476 -5.14 -0.03 -22.93
CA PHE A 476 -5.03 0.55 -24.28
C PHE A 476 -3.73 1.31 -24.49
N SER A 477 -3.13 1.84 -23.42
CA SER A 477 -1.83 2.52 -23.50
C SER A 477 -0.69 1.59 -23.95
N LEU A 478 -0.86 0.27 -23.83
CA LEU A 478 0.08 -0.72 -24.39
C LEU A 478 0.19 -0.65 -25.92
N LEU A 479 -0.88 -0.23 -26.62
CA LEU A 479 -0.90 -0.12 -28.08
C LEU A 479 -0.06 1.03 -28.63
N ALA A 480 0.31 2.00 -27.77
CA ALA A 480 1.10 3.15 -28.19
C ALA A 480 2.58 2.81 -28.44
N TYR A 481 2.99 1.56 -28.18
CA TYR A 481 4.36 1.10 -28.25
C TYR A 481 4.49 -0.09 -29.20
N ALA A 482 5.52 -0.08 -30.05
CA ALA A 482 5.81 -1.19 -30.96
C ALA A 482 6.15 -2.49 -30.20
N ASP A 483 6.84 -2.36 -29.06
CA ASP A 483 7.02 -3.39 -28.05
C ASP A 483 6.23 -3.00 -26.78
N PRO A 484 5.13 -3.70 -26.46
CA PRO A 484 4.29 -3.42 -25.29
C PRO A 484 5.03 -3.49 -23.94
N TRP A 485 6.13 -4.25 -23.84
CA TRP A 485 6.91 -4.36 -22.60
C TRP A 485 7.68 -3.08 -22.26
N ASN A 486 7.97 -2.25 -23.26
CA ASN A 486 8.61 -0.95 -23.08
C ASN A 486 7.62 0.16 -22.68
N SER A 487 6.33 -0.16 -22.59
CA SER A 487 5.32 0.77 -22.08
C SER A 487 5.54 1.04 -20.59
N PRO A 488 5.23 2.25 -20.09
CA PRO A 488 5.06 2.50 -18.65
C PRO A 488 4.06 1.56 -17.97
N MET A 489 3.15 0.96 -18.75
CA MET A 489 2.19 -0.06 -18.30
C MET A 489 2.63 -1.50 -18.60
N GLY A 490 3.89 -1.74 -18.98
CA GLY A 490 4.41 -3.06 -19.35
C GLY A 490 4.25 -4.10 -18.23
N TYR A 491 4.23 -3.68 -16.96
CA TYR A 491 3.94 -4.54 -15.82
C TYR A 491 2.59 -5.25 -15.92
N GLN A 492 1.63 -4.74 -16.69
CA GLN A 492 0.35 -5.41 -16.92
C GLN A 492 0.50 -6.74 -17.66
N LEU A 493 1.56 -6.92 -18.44
CA LEU A 493 1.82 -8.16 -19.19
C LEU A 493 2.41 -9.27 -18.32
N ASP A 494 2.83 -8.93 -17.10
CA ASP A 494 3.35 -9.91 -16.14
C ASP A 494 2.27 -10.96 -15.81
N PRO A 495 2.59 -12.26 -15.86
CA PRO A 495 1.69 -13.34 -15.44
C PRO A 495 1.09 -13.16 -14.04
N VAL A 496 1.78 -12.50 -13.10
CA VAL A 496 1.27 -12.25 -11.74
C VAL A 496 -0.04 -11.46 -11.75
N GLN A 497 -0.26 -10.63 -12.78
CA GLN A 497 -1.47 -9.82 -12.93
C GLN A 497 -2.71 -10.66 -13.26
N ARG A 498 -2.56 -11.97 -13.52
CA ARG A 498 -3.68 -12.91 -13.72
C ARG A 498 -4.29 -13.36 -12.38
N GLU A 499 -3.51 -13.35 -11.30
CA GLU A 499 -3.95 -13.87 -10.00
C GLU A 499 -5.17 -13.13 -9.43
N PRO A 500 -5.24 -11.78 -9.42
CA PRO A 500 -6.40 -11.08 -8.88
C PRO A 500 -7.69 -11.38 -9.67
N VAL A 501 -7.57 -11.51 -10.99
CA VAL A 501 -8.71 -11.83 -11.88
C VAL A 501 -9.16 -13.27 -11.67
N CYS A 502 -8.22 -14.21 -11.52
CA CYS A 502 -8.49 -15.60 -11.19
C CYS A 502 -9.21 -15.74 -9.84
N ALA A 503 -8.73 -15.01 -8.82
CA ALA A 503 -9.34 -15.00 -7.49
C ALA A 503 -10.76 -14.39 -7.52
N ALA A 504 -10.97 -13.30 -8.25
CA ALA A 504 -12.29 -12.68 -8.39
C ALA A 504 -13.29 -13.62 -9.07
N LEU A 505 -12.88 -14.31 -10.14
CA LEU A 505 -13.73 -15.28 -10.82
C LEU A 505 -14.04 -16.50 -9.92
N ASN A 506 -13.04 -17.07 -9.24
CA ASN A 506 -13.27 -18.18 -8.31
C ASN A 506 -14.23 -17.78 -7.18
N SER A 507 -14.08 -16.56 -6.63
CA SER A 507 -14.95 -16.02 -5.59
C SER A 507 -16.41 -15.91 -6.07
N ALA A 508 -16.63 -15.41 -7.29
CA ALA A 508 -17.97 -15.30 -7.87
C ALA A 508 -18.60 -16.66 -8.18
N ILE A 509 -17.81 -17.64 -8.62
CA ILE A 509 -18.28 -19.02 -8.80
C ILE A 509 -18.77 -19.59 -7.47
N LEU A 510 -17.96 -19.48 -6.40
CA LEU A 510 -18.35 -19.95 -5.07
C LEU A 510 -19.61 -19.26 -4.56
N GLU A 511 -19.71 -17.94 -4.70
CA GLU A 511 -20.89 -17.17 -4.28
C GLU A 511 -22.16 -17.57 -5.04
N SER A 512 -22.06 -17.85 -6.35
CA SER A 512 -23.19 -18.34 -7.15
C SER A 512 -23.73 -19.70 -6.66
N GLN A 513 -22.86 -20.48 -6.00
CA GLN A 513 -23.19 -21.77 -5.38
C GLN A 513 -23.53 -21.64 -3.89
N LYS A 514 -23.70 -20.42 -3.37
CA LYS A 514 -23.94 -20.11 -1.95
C LYS A 514 -22.80 -20.54 -1.02
N LEU A 515 -21.59 -20.64 -1.56
CA LEU A 515 -20.37 -20.88 -0.79
C LEU A 515 -19.67 -19.56 -0.46
N PRO A 516 -18.85 -19.51 0.61
CA PRO A 516 -18.15 -18.28 0.99
C PRO A 516 -17.21 -17.77 -0.10
N ARG A 517 -17.37 -16.49 -0.47
CA ARG A 517 -16.52 -15.82 -1.47
C ARG A 517 -15.04 -15.73 -1.04
N ARG A 518 -14.74 -15.71 0.26
CA ARG A 518 -13.39 -15.68 0.83
C ARG A 518 -13.24 -16.73 1.93
N PRO A 519 -12.08 -17.39 2.05
CA PRO A 519 -11.84 -18.33 3.13
C PRO A 519 -11.64 -17.59 4.46
N PRO A 520 -12.07 -18.17 5.60
CA PRO A 520 -11.90 -17.56 6.92
C PRO A 520 -10.46 -17.19 7.27
N LEU A 521 -9.46 -17.94 6.77
CA LEU A 521 -8.04 -17.65 6.99
C LEU A 521 -7.64 -16.28 6.46
N GLU A 522 -8.01 -15.97 5.22
CA GLU A 522 -7.72 -14.67 4.60
C GLU A 522 -8.44 -13.53 5.30
N LEU A 523 -9.69 -13.76 5.73
CA LEU A 523 -10.45 -12.79 6.51
C LEU A 523 -9.78 -12.49 7.85
N ALA A 524 -9.31 -13.52 8.58
CA ALA A 524 -8.61 -13.34 9.84
C ALA A 524 -7.29 -12.56 9.69
N VAL A 525 -6.51 -12.84 8.64
CA VAL A 525 -5.29 -12.09 8.33
C VAL A 525 -5.60 -10.66 7.91
N ALA A 526 -6.64 -10.43 7.10
CA ALA A 526 -7.07 -9.09 6.72
C ALA A 526 -7.56 -8.28 7.92
N HIS A 527 -8.40 -8.88 8.77
CA HIS A 527 -8.92 -8.24 9.98
C HIS A 527 -7.80 -7.88 10.95
N SER A 528 -6.83 -8.78 11.18
CA SER A 528 -5.69 -8.46 12.05
C SER A 528 -4.84 -7.32 11.52
N ARG A 529 -4.60 -7.23 10.19
CA ARG A 529 -3.93 -6.07 9.58
C ARG A 529 -4.71 -4.78 9.79
N GLU A 530 -6.02 -4.80 9.61
CA GLU A 530 -6.86 -3.61 9.79
C GLU A 530 -6.97 -3.21 11.27
N LEU A 531 -7.03 -4.17 12.19
CA LEU A 531 -7.00 -3.92 13.63
C LEU A 531 -5.72 -3.18 14.04
N LEU A 532 -4.55 -3.54 13.50
CA LEU A 532 -3.31 -2.80 13.78
C LEU A 532 -3.39 -1.33 13.33
N LYS A 533 -4.02 -1.05 12.17
CA LYS A 533 -4.25 0.33 11.73
C LYS A 533 -5.22 1.08 12.63
N LEU A 534 -6.32 0.43 13.03
CA LEU A 534 -7.30 0.99 13.97
C LEU A 534 -6.67 1.28 15.33
N MET A 535 -5.81 0.39 15.83
CA MET A 535 -5.05 0.60 17.06
C MET A 535 -4.17 1.85 16.97
N SER A 536 -3.46 2.05 15.86
CA SER A 536 -2.67 3.27 15.61
C SER A 536 -3.54 4.53 15.63
N LYS A 537 -4.67 4.52 14.91
CA LYS A 537 -5.63 5.65 14.86
C LYS A 537 -6.27 5.94 16.23
N ALA A 538 -6.46 4.91 17.05
CA ALA A 538 -6.95 5.03 18.43
C ALA A 538 -5.86 5.47 19.43
N GLY A 539 -4.62 5.67 18.99
CA GLY A 539 -3.52 6.13 19.85
C GLY A 539 -2.84 5.02 20.64
N LEU A 540 -3.03 3.74 20.29
CA LEU A 540 -2.45 2.60 21.02
C LEU A 540 -1.03 2.29 20.51
N GLY A 541 0.01 2.70 21.25
CA GLY A 541 1.40 2.55 20.79
C GLY A 541 1.90 1.11 20.64
N SER A 542 1.21 0.12 21.20
CA SER A 542 1.56 -1.30 21.03
C SER A 542 1.50 -1.78 19.57
N CYS A 543 0.71 -1.11 18.71
CA CYS A 543 0.65 -1.42 17.28
C CYS A 543 2.01 -1.26 16.57
N ALA A 544 2.90 -0.40 17.09
CA ALA A 544 4.21 -0.14 16.50
C ALA A 544 5.15 -1.34 16.56
N PHE A 545 4.88 -2.31 17.43
CA PHE A 545 5.74 -3.47 17.65
C PHE A 545 5.05 -4.80 17.32
N ALA A 546 3.82 -4.74 16.81
CA ALA A 546 3.11 -5.89 16.26
C ALA A 546 3.08 -5.78 14.74
N ASN A 547 3.68 -6.74 14.05
CA ASN A 547 3.60 -6.84 12.59
C ASN A 547 3.27 -8.28 12.21
N ASN A 548 2.12 -8.46 11.56
CA ASN A 548 1.67 -9.76 11.09
C ASN A 548 2.72 -10.50 10.26
N ASP A 549 3.41 -9.82 9.35
CA ASP A 549 4.37 -10.49 8.46
C ASP A 549 5.59 -10.99 9.25
N SER A 550 6.00 -10.26 10.30
CA SER A 550 7.09 -10.70 11.19
C SER A 550 6.68 -11.78 12.20
N LEU A 551 5.38 -11.91 12.47
CA LEU A 551 4.82 -12.93 13.36
C LEU A 551 4.51 -14.23 12.62
N LEU A 552 4.35 -14.17 11.29
CA LEU A 552 4.09 -15.31 10.42
C LEU A 552 5.37 -15.93 9.82
N GLN A 553 6.52 -15.29 10.02
CA GLN A 553 7.87 -15.82 9.73
C GLN A 553 8.44 -16.53 10.96
#